data_AF-A0AAU7U8R1-F1
#
_entry.id   AF-A0AAU7U8R1-F1
#
_cell.length_a   1.000
_cell.length_b   1.000
_cell.length_c   1.000
_cell.angle_alpha   90.00
_cell.angle_beta   90.00
_cell.angle_gamma   90.00
#
_symmetry.space_group_name_H-M   'P 1'
#
loop_
_entity.id
_entity.type
_entity.pdbx_description
1 polymer ?
#
loop_
_entity_poly.entity_id
_entity_poly.type
_entity_poly.pdbx_seq_one_letter_code
_entity_poly.pdbx_strand_id
1 'polypeptide(L)'
;MSAHRSYGFTLPELLVGMVLIGIIMTAILTLNVGTGRSTASLQSRTSLLAETQNAQNYMVSRLQTAVYVFRKGDTVSLSSTNGPTTRNPRTSTSNWLVGTDPILAFIVPPKDQNVAAGSCTSDVTTAAKCYYFYAYYPVLRSVVVSGTSGSNDPGADPANNNAWVLMEFRGRYVPSAISGKAYSEVTTDIPATGVEGRVLLDYLRPVPLTVPPTPTQMLFDQSDTPTTPPTTEGPGTVSVTVNLAAEQASRGGGTVRVPPDPTNSNSAGSGTRYSVTVYPRNIGTPQLDN
;
A
#
# COMPACT_ATOMS: atom_id res chain seq x y z
N MET A 1 -24.60 -42.80 67.65
CA MET A 1 -23.71 -41.62 67.69
C MET A 1 -22.40 -42.00 67.03
N SER A 2 -22.21 -41.65 65.75
CA SER A 2 -20.93 -41.83 65.05
C SER A 2 -19.98 -40.72 65.45
N ALA A 3 -18.84 -41.08 66.04
CA ALA A 3 -17.74 -40.15 66.26
C ALA A 3 -17.07 -39.87 64.90
N HIS A 4 -17.22 -38.64 64.39
CA HIS A 4 -16.41 -38.16 63.29
C HIS A 4 -14.97 -37.93 63.79
N ARG A 5 -14.02 -38.72 63.28
CA ARG A 5 -12.59 -38.43 63.42
C ARG A 5 -12.27 -37.23 62.53
N SER A 6 -12.02 -36.08 63.14
CA SER A 6 -11.42 -34.93 62.48
C SER A 6 -9.92 -35.20 62.32
N TYR A 7 -9.49 -35.57 61.11
CA TYR A 7 -8.08 -35.57 60.76
C TYR A 7 -7.62 -34.12 60.62
N GLY A 8 -6.76 -33.66 61.53
CA GLY A 8 -6.15 -32.34 61.46
C GLY A 8 -5.01 -32.33 60.44
N PHE A 9 -5.06 -31.41 59.47
CA PHE A 9 -3.97 -31.18 58.52
C PHE A 9 -2.69 -30.76 59.25
N THR A 10 -1.56 -31.37 58.90
CA THR A 10 -0.27 -30.93 59.42
C THR A 10 0.20 -29.67 58.69
N LEU A 11 0.86 -28.75 59.40
CA LEU A 11 1.44 -27.51 58.83
C LEU A 11 2.25 -27.75 57.53
N PRO A 12 3.10 -28.80 57.42
CA PRO A 12 3.79 -29.11 56.16
C PRO A 12 2.86 -29.51 55.00
N GLU A 13 1.75 -30.21 55.24
CA GLU A 13 0.79 -30.54 54.16
C GLU A 13 0.09 -29.30 53.60
N LEU A 14 -0.20 -28.31 54.45
CA LEU A 14 -0.79 -27.04 54.01
C LEU A 14 0.20 -26.22 53.17
N LEU A 15 1.48 -26.22 53.55
CA LEU A 15 2.55 -25.57 52.79
C LEU A 15 2.74 -26.20 51.41
N VAL A 16 2.77 -27.54 51.32
CA VAL A 16 2.86 -28.26 50.05
C VAL A 16 1.64 -27.96 49.17
N GLY A 17 0.44 -27.92 49.77
CA GLY A 17 -0.79 -27.54 49.06
C GLY A 17 -0.72 -26.14 48.44
N MET A 18 -0.26 -25.14 49.20
CA MET A 18 -0.09 -23.77 48.68
C MET A 18 0.93 -23.68 47.54
N VAL A 19 2.06 -24.39 47.66
CA VAL A 19 3.09 -24.41 46.60
C VAL A 19 2.54 -25.04 45.32
N LEU A 20 1.82 -26.16 45.42
CA LEU A 20 1.20 -26.81 44.26
C LEU A 20 0.16 -25.91 43.59
N ILE A 21 -0.70 -25.24 44.38
CA ILE A 21 -1.66 -24.26 43.85
C ILE A 21 -0.94 -23.10 43.16
N GLY A 22 0.15 -22.60 43.73
CA GLY A 22 0.96 -21.53 43.13
C GLY A 22 1.57 -21.91 41.78
N ILE A 23 2.07 -23.14 41.65
CA ILE A 23 2.60 -23.67 40.39
C ILE A 23 1.48 -23.80 39.34
N ILE A 24 0.33 -24.37 39.73
CA ILE A 24 -0.82 -24.53 38.82
C ILE A 24 -1.34 -23.16 38.37
N MET A 25 -1.48 -22.21 39.30
CA MET A 25 -1.95 -20.86 38.98
C MET A 25 -0.98 -20.14 38.02
N THR A 26 0.32 -20.30 38.23
CA THR A 26 1.35 -19.75 37.34
C THR A 26 1.28 -20.36 35.94
N ALA A 27 1.08 -21.68 35.84
CA ALA A 27 0.90 -22.36 34.56
C ALA A 27 -0.38 -21.89 33.83
N ILE A 28 -1.49 -21.68 34.55
CA ILE A 28 -2.72 -21.15 33.98
C ILE A 28 -2.52 -19.70 33.48
N LEU A 29 -1.81 -18.87 34.24
CA LEU A 29 -1.52 -17.49 33.84
C LEU A 29 -0.63 -17.44 32.59
N THR A 30 0.40 -18.28 32.49
CA THR A 30 1.26 -18.33 31.29
C THR A 30 0.51 -18.82 30.06
N LEU A 31 -0.38 -19.81 30.21
CA LEU A 31 -1.26 -20.28 29.14
C LEU A 31 -2.26 -19.22 28.68
N ASN A 32 -2.88 -18.48 29.62
CA ASN A 32 -3.81 -17.40 29.29
C ASN A 32 -3.11 -16.24 28.57
N VAL A 33 -1.92 -15.85 29.03
CA VAL A 33 -1.10 -14.82 28.36
C VAL A 33 -0.67 -15.29 26.97
N GLY A 34 -0.29 -16.57 26.82
CA GLY A 34 0.08 -17.17 25.54
C GLY A 34 -1.10 -17.18 24.55
N THR A 35 -2.27 -17.64 25.00
CA THR A 35 -3.49 -17.67 24.20
C THR A 35 -3.92 -16.27 23.78
N GLY A 36 -3.93 -15.31 24.72
CA GLY A 36 -4.29 -13.93 24.43
C GLY A 36 -3.37 -13.26 23.40
N ARG A 37 -2.04 -13.49 23.50
CA ARG A 37 -1.07 -13.00 22.50
C ARG A 37 -1.30 -13.64 21.13
N SER A 38 -1.63 -14.94 21.09
CA SER A 38 -1.94 -15.66 19.86
C SER A 38 -3.18 -15.08 19.17
N THR A 39 -4.28 -14.90 19.91
CA THR A 39 -5.52 -14.32 19.39
C THR A 39 -5.31 -12.89 18.87
N ALA A 40 -4.59 -12.05 19.61
CA ALA A 40 -4.28 -10.68 19.19
C ALA A 40 -3.43 -10.65 17.90
N SER A 41 -2.45 -11.54 17.79
CA SER A 41 -1.63 -11.70 16.58
C SER A 41 -2.47 -12.15 15.38
N LEU A 42 -3.34 -13.14 15.56
CA LEU A 42 -4.25 -13.61 14.52
C LEU A 42 -5.19 -12.51 14.05
N GLN A 43 -5.79 -11.75 14.98
CA GLN A 43 -6.66 -10.62 14.63
C GLN A 43 -5.90 -9.52 13.87
N SER A 44 -4.65 -9.26 14.24
CA SER A 44 -3.81 -8.29 13.51
C SER A 44 -3.51 -8.79 12.09
N ARG A 45 -3.21 -10.09 11.93
CA ARG A 45 -2.97 -10.70 10.60
C ARG A 45 -4.20 -10.64 9.70
N THR A 46 -5.37 -10.98 10.23
CA THR A 46 -6.61 -10.97 9.44
C THR A 46 -6.96 -9.55 9.03
N SER A 47 -6.77 -8.55 9.91
CA SER A 47 -6.97 -7.14 9.57
C SER A 47 -5.99 -6.66 8.50
N LEU A 48 -4.69 -6.94 8.64
CA LEU A 48 -3.67 -6.54 7.67
C LEU A 48 -3.88 -7.22 6.31
N LEU A 49 -4.32 -8.49 6.31
CA LEU A 49 -4.67 -9.22 5.11
C LEU A 49 -5.84 -8.56 4.38
N ALA A 50 -6.94 -8.31 5.08
CA ALA A 50 -8.12 -7.68 4.51
C ALA A 50 -7.79 -6.30 3.94
N GLU A 51 -7.02 -5.49 4.68
CA GLU A 51 -6.62 -4.15 4.23
C GLU A 51 -5.73 -4.21 2.97
N THR A 52 -4.76 -5.13 2.95
CA THR A 52 -3.88 -5.32 1.79
C THR A 52 -4.67 -5.73 0.54
N GLN A 53 -5.62 -6.65 0.69
CA GLN A 53 -6.47 -7.11 -0.42
C GLN A 53 -7.41 -5.99 -0.90
N ASN A 54 -8.00 -5.23 0.03
CA ASN A 54 -8.85 -4.08 -0.31
C ASN A 54 -8.07 -3.01 -1.08
N ALA A 55 -6.88 -2.63 -0.58
CA ALA A 55 -5.99 -1.68 -1.25
C ALA A 55 -5.60 -2.17 -2.65
N GLN A 56 -5.27 -3.46 -2.80
CA GLN A 56 -4.93 -4.06 -4.08
C GLN A 56 -6.10 -4.02 -5.06
N ASN A 57 -7.29 -4.46 -4.65
CA ASN A 57 -8.49 -4.44 -5.49
C ASN A 57 -8.86 -3.02 -5.93
N TYR A 58 -8.73 -2.05 -5.01
CA TYR A 58 -8.95 -0.64 -5.30
C TYR A 58 -7.96 -0.12 -6.36
N MET A 59 -6.66 -0.38 -6.21
CA MET A 59 -5.66 0.03 -7.20
C MET A 59 -5.88 -0.63 -8.55
N VAL A 60 -6.15 -1.93 -8.56
CA VAL A 60 -6.41 -2.72 -9.78
C VAL A 60 -7.62 -2.16 -10.51
N SER A 61 -8.72 -1.91 -9.81
CA SER A 61 -9.93 -1.33 -10.40
C SER A 61 -9.64 0.02 -11.04
N ARG A 62 -8.88 0.90 -10.36
CA ARG A 62 -8.54 2.22 -10.91
C ARG A 62 -7.55 2.14 -12.09
N LEU A 63 -6.59 1.22 -12.03
CA LEU A 63 -5.60 1.03 -13.08
C LEU A 63 -6.24 0.42 -14.35
N GLN A 64 -7.24 -0.45 -14.20
CA GLN A 64 -7.97 -1.02 -15.34
C GLN A 64 -8.62 0.06 -16.22
N THR A 65 -9.02 1.18 -15.62
CA THR A 65 -9.69 2.28 -16.32
C THR A 65 -8.71 3.31 -16.87
N ALA A 66 -7.41 3.14 -16.66
CA ALA A 66 -6.38 4.05 -17.14
C ALA A 66 -6.42 4.16 -18.68
N VAL A 67 -6.28 5.40 -19.16
CA VAL A 67 -6.14 5.74 -20.58
C VAL A 67 -4.69 5.95 -20.99
N TYR A 68 -3.81 6.11 -20.01
CA TYR A 68 -2.37 6.28 -20.20
C TYR A 68 -1.61 5.84 -18.96
N VAL A 69 -0.47 5.16 -19.13
CA VAL A 69 0.43 4.76 -18.05
C VAL A 69 1.83 5.31 -18.33
N PHE A 70 2.42 5.99 -17.34
CA PHE A 70 3.78 6.52 -17.47
C PHE A 70 4.78 5.37 -17.57
N ARG A 71 5.80 5.51 -18.41
CA ARG A 71 6.73 4.42 -18.75
C ARG A 71 7.97 4.41 -17.90
N LYS A 72 8.65 3.26 -17.91
CA LYS A 72 10.00 3.16 -17.34
C LYS A 72 10.92 4.23 -17.95
N GLY A 73 11.53 5.04 -17.10
CA GLY A 73 12.37 6.18 -17.49
C GLY A 73 11.71 7.55 -17.36
N ASP A 74 10.38 7.61 -17.24
CA ASP A 74 9.67 8.87 -17.02
C ASP A 74 9.90 9.37 -15.59
N THR A 75 10.18 10.67 -15.44
CA THR A 75 10.28 11.32 -14.13
C THR A 75 9.01 12.09 -13.85
N VAL A 76 8.24 11.64 -12.87
CA VAL A 76 6.98 12.24 -12.45
C VAL A 76 7.24 13.14 -11.24
N SER A 77 6.81 14.40 -11.31
CA SER A 77 6.84 15.33 -10.17
C SER A 77 5.47 15.39 -9.49
N LEU A 78 5.37 14.91 -8.26
CA LEU A 78 4.12 14.89 -7.50
C LEU A 78 3.83 16.21 -6.78
N SER A 79 4.85 17.03 -6.52
CA SER A 79 4.72 18.29 -5.81
C SER A 79 5.96 19.16 -6.04
N SER A 80 5.76 20.47 -6.13
CA SER A 80 6.86 21.44 -6.18
C SER A 80 7.46 21.76 -4.81
N THR A 81 6.77 21.42 -3.71
CA THR A 81 7.15 21.82 -2.34
C THR A 81 7.84 20.70 -1.54
N ASN A 82 8.01 19.51 -2.11
CA ASN A 82 8.64 18.34 -1.44
C ASN A 82 7.98 17.97 -0.10
N GLY A 83 6.64 18.00 -0.07
CA GLY A 83 5.84 17.73 1.11
C GLY A 83 6.01 16.30 1.67
N PRO A 84 5.71 16.09 2.96
CA PRO A 84 5.90 14.79 3.63
C PRO A 84 5.08 13.65 3.01
N THR A 85 3.90 13.94 2.47
CA THR A 85 3.04 12.94 1.81
C THR A 85 3.52 12.53 0.42
N THR A 86 4.40 13.29 -0.22
CA THR A 86 4.87 13.09 -1.61
C THR A 86 6.38 12.86 -1.68
N ARG A 87 7.05 12.73 -0.53
CA ARG A 87 8.50 12.64 -0.44
C ARG A 87 9.00 11.25 -0.80
N ASN A 88 9.77 11.19 -1.88
CA ASN A 88 10.50 10.00 -2.30
C ASN A 88 11.51 9.59 -1.22
N PRO A 89 11.40 8.38 -0.65
CA PRO A 89 12.28 7.93 0.42
C PRO A 89 13.74 7.74 -0.03
N ARG A 90 14.00 7.61 -1.33
CA ARG A 90 15.36 7.48 -1.88
C ARG A 90 16.04 8.84 -2.10
N THR A 91 15.32 9.80 -2.67
CA THR A 91 15.91 11.10 -3.08
C THR A 91 15.57 12.25 -2.14
N SER A 92 14.62 12.07 -1.21
CA SER A 92 14.05 13.12 -0.37
C SER A 92 13.40 14.28 -1.13
N THR A 93 13.10 14.10 -2.42
CA THR A 93 12.36 15.05 -3.27
C THR A 93 10.96 14.52 -3.59
N SER A 94 10.14 15.28 -4.30
CA SER A 94 8.85 14.82 -4.86
C SER A 94 8.95 14.38 -6.32
N ASN A 95 10.17 14.13 -6.80
CA ASN A 95 10.41 13.55 -8.11
C ASN A 95 10.59 12.03 -7.99
N TRP A 96 9.89 11.31 -8.87
CA TRP A 96 9.82 9.86 -8.87
C TRP A 96 10.12 9.33 -10.27
N LEU A 97 11.13 8.49 -10.38
CA LEU A 97 11.55 7.88 -11.64
C LEU A 97 10.86 6.52 -11.81
N VAL A 98 9.93 6.42 -12.76
CA VAL A 98 9.20 5.19 -13.05
C VAL A 98 10.16 4.08 -13.48
N GLY A 99 9.98 2.88 -12.93
CA GLY A 99 10.85 1.72 -13.17
C GLY A 99 12.11 1.67 -12.32
N THR A 100 12.46 2.75 -11.60
CA THR A 100 13.56 2.77 -10.62
C THR A 100 13.02 2.97 -9.21
N ASP A 101 12.17 3.97 -9.02
CA ASP A 101 11.44 4.20 -7.78
C ASP A 101 10.17 3.33 -7.76
N PRO A 102 9.71 2.92 -6.56
CA PRO A 102 8.47 2.13 -6.40
C PRO A 102 7.22 3.01 -6.61
N ILE A 103 7.07 3.61 -7.79
CA ILE A 103 5.91 4.41 -8.18
C ILE A 103 5.16 3.74 -9.33
N LEU A 104 3.84 3.80 -9.27
CA LEU A 104 2.94 3.56 -10.39
C LEU A 104 2.20 4.86 -10.66
N ALA A 105 2.35 5.43 -11.86
CA ALA A 105 1.70 6.66 -12.26
C ALA A 105 0.91 6.45 -13.56
N PHE A 106 -0.31 6.98 -13.62
CA PHE A 106 -1.21 6.80 -14.76
C PHE A 106 -2.29 7.88 -14.77
N ILE A 107 -3.01 7.96 -15.89
CA ILE A 107 -4.09 8.92 -16.09
C ILE A 107 -5.38 8.16 -16.37
N VAL A 108 -6.46 8.58 -15.71
CA VAL A 108 -7.80 8.02 -15.91
C VAL A 108 -8.70 9.01 -16.65
N PRO A 109 -9.67 8.50 -17.43
CA PRO A 109 -10.56 9.33 -18.22
C PRO A 109 -11.45 10.21 -17.33
N PRO A 110 -12.02 11.28 -17.90
CA PRO A 110 -13.09 12.01 -17.23
C PRO A 110 -14.30 11.09 -17.01
N LYS A 111 -15.08 11.40 -15.97
CA LYS A 111 -16.36 10.71 -15.71
C LYS A 111 -17.40 11.05 -16.77
N ASP A 112 -17.33 12.25 -17.32
CA ASP A 112 -18.22 12.72 -18.38
C ASP A 112 -17.38 12.95 -19.66
N GLN A 113 -17.54 12.07 -20.64
CA GLN A 113 -16.88 12.15 -21.94
C GLN A 113 -17.68 12.96 -22.97
N ASN A 114 -18.90 13.41 -22.66
CA ASN A 114 -19.74 14.18 -23.58
C ASN A 114 -19.32 15.65 -23.68
N VAL A 115 -18.12 16.00 -23.23
CA VAL A 115 -17.67 17.38 -23.16
C VAL A 115 -16.46 17.62 -24.04
N ALA A 116 -16.56 18.67 -24.86
CA ALA A 116 -15.50 19.11 -25.74
C ALA A 116 -14.16 19.26 -25.01
N ALA A 117 -13.09 18.80 -25.66
CA ALA A 117 -11.71 19.00 -25.26
C ALA A 117 -11.46 20.47 -24.88
N GLY A 118 -10.89 20.74 -23.70
CA GLY A 118 -10.61 22.10 -23.19
C GLY A 118 -11.62 22.65 -22.19
N SER A 119 -12.65 21.87 -21.82
CA SER A 119 -13.62 22.22 -20.77
C SER A 119 -13.18 21.83 -19.35
N CYS A 120 -12.02 21.19 -19.19
CA CYS A 120 -11.41 20.94 -17.89
C CYS A 120 -10.77 22.22 -17.36
N THR A 121 -11.40 22.85 -16.38
CA THR A 121 -10.87 24.02 -15.68
C THR A 121 -10.55 23.68 -14.22
N SER A 122 -9.80 24.55 -13.54
CA SER A 122 -9.57 24.43 -12.09
C SER A 122 -10.84 24.62 -11.25
N ASP A 123 -11.99 24.96 -11.86
CA ASP A 123 -13.27 25.07 -11.17
C ASP A 123 -13.93 23.68 -10.91
N VAL A 124 -14.50 23.53 -9.71
CA VAL A 124 -15.19 22.34 -9.19
C VAL A 124 -16.38 21.93 -10.09
N THR A 125 -17.02 22.89 -10.75
CA THR A 125 -18.17 22.67 -11.65
C THR A 125 -17.82 21.83 -12.90
N THR A 126 -16.54 21.81 -13.29
CA THR A 126 -16.04 21.05 -14.45
C THR A 126 -15.24 19.82 -14.07
N ALA A 127 -15.16 19.49 -12.78
CA ALA A 127 -14.31 18.42 -12.26
C ALA A 127 -14.65 17.02 -12.79
N ALA A 128 -15.90 16.77 -13.19
CA ALA A 128 -16.31 15.51 -13.82
C ALA A 128 -15.79 15.34 -15.27
N LYS A 129 -15.35 16.45 -15.87
CA LYS A 129 -14.94 16.59 -17.27
C LYS A 129 -13.42 16.56 -17.44
N CYS A 130 -12.69 16.49 -16.32
CA CYS A 130 -11.24 16.45 -16.29
C CYS A 130 -10.72 15.02 -16.28
N TYR A 131 -9.63 14.79 -17.01
CA TYR A 131 -8.75 13.66 -16.73
C TYR A 131 -8.19 13.80 -15.31
N TYR A 132 -7.88 12.68 -14.69
CA TYR A 132 -7.22 12.67 -13.37
C TYR A 132 -5.91 11.92 -13.44
N PHE A 133 -4.86 12.57 -12.99
CA PHE A 133 -3.59 11.93 -12.72
C PHE A 133 -3.69 11.17 -11.39
N TYR A 134 -3.28 9.92 -11.40
CA TYR A 134 -3.13 9.08 -10.21
C TYR A 134 -1.68 8.63 -10.10
N ALA A 135 -1.19 8.58 -8.86
CA ALA A 135 0.03 7.86 -8.54
C ALA A 135 -0.12 7.07 -7.25
N TYR A 136 0.40 5.85 -7.24
CA TYR A 136 0.59 5.03 -6.05
C TYR A 136 2.08 4.91 -5.75
N TYR A 137 2.48 5.22 -4.53
CA TYR A 137 3.89 5.23 -4.13
C TYR A 137 4.02 5.10 -2.61
N PRO A 138 5.11 4.49 -2.12
CA PRO A 138 5.33 4.33 -0.70
C PRO A 138 6.17 5.47 -0.13
N VAL A 139 5.75 6.00 1.01
CA VAL A 139 6.53 6.97 1.80
C VAL A 139 6.89 6.38 3.16
N LEU A 140 7.91 6.94 3.82
CA LEU A 140 8.27 6.51 5.17
C LEU A 140 7.21 6.98 6.18
N ARG A 141 6.72 6.05 7.02
CA ARG A 141 5.72 6.36 8.04
C ARG A 141 6.15 7.47 8.98
N SER A 142 7.40 7.43 9.45
CA SER A 142 7.99 8.49 10.28
C SER A 142 7.96 9.88 9.66
N VAL A 143 8.11 9.99 8.33
CA VAL A 143 8.05 11.27 7.61
C VAL A 143 6.62 11.79 7.53
N VAL A 144 5.65 10.92 7.29
CA VAL A 144 4.23 11.29 7.24
C VAL A 144 3.73 11.72 8.62
N VAL A 145 3.94 10.89 9.64
CA VAL A 145 3.46 11.15 11.00
C VAL A 145 4.07 12.43 11.60
N SER A 146 5.32 12.76 11.27
CA SER A 146 5.96 13.98 11.78
C SER A 146 5.59 15.25 11.00
N GLY A 147 5.09 15.13 9.77
CA GLY A 147 4.86 16.25 8.87
C GLY A 147 3.41 16.49 8.47
N THR A 148 2.47 15.62 8.86
CA THR A 148 1.07 15.70 8.45
C THR A 148 0.13 15.64 9.65
N SER A 149 -1.14 15.97 9.43
CA SER A 149 -2.20 15.85 10.42
C SER A 149 -3.54 15.51 9.74
N GLY A 150 -4.55 15.16 10.52
CA GLY A 150 -5.89 14.87 10.01
C GLY A 150 -5.95 13.56 9.23
N SER A 151 -6.72 13.52 8.14
CA SER A 151 -7.00 12.29 7.39
C SER A 151 -5.80 11.68 6.65
N ASN A 152 -4.69 12.42 6.52
CA ASN A 152 -3.46 11.94 5.88
C ASN A 152 -2.43 11.41 6.90
N ASP A 153 -2.69 11.55 8.20
CA ASP A 153 -1.83 11.05 9.27
C ASP A 153 -2.29 9.64 9.72
N PRO A 154 -1.48 8.59 9.52
CA PRO A 154 -1.79 7.24 10.00
C PRO A 154 -1.69 7.10 11.53
N GLY A 155 -1.29 8.16 12.24
CA GLY A 155 -1.22 8.24 13.69
C GLY A 155 0.11 7.72 14.27
N ALA A 156 0.37 8.10 15.52
CA ALA A 156 1.61 7.72 16.19
C ALA A 156 1.71 6.21 16.47
N ASP A 157 2.76 5.57 15.94
CA ASP A 157 3.16 4.21 16.29
C ASP A 157 4.69 4.06 16.22
N PRO A 158 5.39 4.41 17.31
CA PRO A 158 6.86 4.41 17.34
C PRO A 158 7.49 3.06 17.00
N ALA A 159 6.80 1.94 17.29
CA ALA A 159 7.31 0.60 16.98
C ALA A 159 7.41 0.33 15.47
N ASN A 160 6.69 1.11 14.65
CA ASN A 160 6.56 0.94 13.22
C ASN A 160 7.00 2.17 12.42
N ASN A 161 7.81 3.06 13.00
CA ASN A 161 8.30 4.28 12.33
C ASN A 161 9.07 4.03 11.01
N ASN A 162 9.65 2.84 10.87
CA ASN A 162 10.39 2.41 9.68
C ASN A 162 9.51 1.67 8.65
N ALA A 163 8.23 1.42 8.98
CA ALA A 163 7.28 0.88 8.03
C ALA A 163 7.01 1.90 6.92
N TRP A 164 6.55 1.39 5.78
CA TRP A 164 6.13 2.25 4.68
C TRP A 164 4.62 2.44 4.70
N VAL A 165 4.19 3.58 4.18
CA VAL A 165 2.78 3.91 3.99
C VAL A 165 2.57 4.04 2.49
N LEU A 166 1.64 3.27 1.94
CA LEU A 166 1.24 3.42 0.55
C LEU A 166 0.34 4.64 0.44
N MET A 167 0.72 5.57 -0.42
CA MET A 167 -0.02 6.80 -0.68
C MET A 167 -0.69 6.75 -2.05
N GLU A 168 -1.87 7.34 -2.15
CA GLU A 168 -2.51 7.74 -3.40
C GLU A 168 -2.32 9.25 -3.57
N PHE A 169 -1.72 9.66 -4.69
CA PHE A 169 -1.84 11.02 -5.17
C PHE A 169 -2.93 11.08 -6.23
N ARG A 170 -3.80 12.09 -6.13
CA ARG A 170 -4.84 12.35 -7.13
C ARG A 170 -4.87 13.83 -7.48
N GLY A 171 -4.48 14.15 -8.71
CA GLY A 171 -4.49 15.51 -9.26
C GLY A 171 -5.42 15.62 -10.46
N ARG A 172 -6.00 16.80 -10.70
CA ARG A 172 -6.65 17.08 -11.99
C ARG A 172 -5.57 17.20 -13.05
N TYR A 173 -5.81 16.58 -14.20
CA TYR A 173 -4.93 16.65 -15.36
C TYR A 173 -5.62 17.50 -16.43
N VAL A 174 -5.07 18.69 -16.66
CA VAL A 174 -5.69 19.77 -17.44
C VAL A 174 -5.48 19.70 -18.96
N PRO A 175 -4.47 19.00 -19.53
CA PRO A 175 -4.39 18.84 -20.98
C PRO A 175 -5.67 18.25 -21.60
N SER A 176 -6.06 18.81 -22.74
CA SER A 176 -7.42 18.71 -23.29
C SER A 176 -7.75 17.38 -23.99
N ALA A 177 -6.76 16.53 -24.29
CA ALA A 177 -6.97 15.17 -24.78
C ALA A 177 -5.69 14.33 -24.65
N ILE A 178 -5.82 13.09 -24.17
CA ILE A 178 -4.71 12.12 -24.04
C ILE A 178 -4.79 11.02 -25.10
N SER A 179 -5.99 10.72 -25.60
CA SER A 179 -6.20 9.67 -26.60
C SER A 179 -5.37 9.93 -27.85
N GLY A 180 -4.53 8.97 -28.24
CA GLY A 180 -3.69 9.06 -29.43
C GLY A 180 -2.54 10.07 -29.34
N LYS A 181 -2.27 10.65 -28.17
CA LYS A 181 -1.11 11.51 -27.96
C LYS A 181 0.17 10.71 -27.98
N ALA A 182 1.21 11.31 -28.55
CA ALA A 182 2.54 10.73 -28.44
C ALA A 182 3.03 10.84 -27.00
N TYR A 183 3.91 9.92 -26.57
CA TYR A 183 4.45 9.96 -25.19
C TYR A 183 5.11 11.31 -24.87
N SER A 184 5.79 11.92 -25.85
CA SER A 184 6.44 13.23 -25.71
C SER A 184 5.46 14.41 -25.53
N GLU A 185 4.18 14.20 -25.83
CA GLU A 185 3.13 15.23 -25.70
C GLU A 185 2.40 15.17 -24.35
N VAL A 186 2.62 14.11 -23.56
CA VAL A 186 2.06 13.97 -22.21
C VAL A 186 3.02 14.62 -21.22
N THR A 187 2.52 15.58 -20.45
CA THR A 187 3.37 16.27 -19.47
C THR A 187 3.54 15.44 -18.21
N THR A 188 4.77 15.37 -17.72
CA THR A 188 5.14 14.76 -16.44
C THR A 188 5.07 15.74 -15.26
N ASP A 189 4.85 17.02 -15.56
CA ASP A 189 4.70 18.09 -14.57
C ASP A 189 3.21 18.26 -14.25
N ILE A 190 2.80 17.63 -13.15
CA ILE A 190 1.42 17.67 -12.70
C ILE A 190 1.21 18.99 -11.93
N PRO A 191 0.24 19.86 -12.30
CA PRO A 191 0.02 21.13 -11.62
C PRO A 191 -0.43 20.88 -10.16
N ALA A 192 0.54 20.93 -9.24
CA ALA A 192 0.45 20.39 -7.88
C ALA A 192 0.35 21.47 -6.79
N THR A 193 -0.26 22.63 -7.06
CA THR A 193 -0.54 23.58 -5.98
C THR A 193 -1.70 23.07 -5.12
N GLY A 194 -1.39 22.64 -3.90
CA GLY A 194 -2.37 22.27 -2.87
C GLY A 194 -2.90 20.84 -2.93
N VAL A 195 -2.24 19.94 -3.66
CA VAL A 195 -2.62 18.51 -3.71
C VAL A 195 -1.62 17.70 -2.89
N GLU A 196 -2.13 16.92 -1.94
CA GLU A 196 -1.34 16.04 -1.08
C GLU A 196 -1.65 14.57 -1.38
N GLY A 197 -0.73 13.69 -0.99
CA GLY A 197 -0.96 12.26 -0.99
C GLY A 197 -1.90 11.86 0.14
N ARG A 198 -2.78 10.88 -0.12
CA ARG A 198 -3.70 10.29 0.86
C ARG A 198 -3.24 8.88 1.22
N VAL A 199 -3.39 8.50 2.47
CA VAL A 199 -3.06 7.14 2.93
C VAL A 199 -4.00 6.13 2.29
N LEU A 200 -3.44 5.09 1.68
CA LEU A 200 -4.19 3.95 1.12
C LEU A 200 -3.95 2.66 1.92
N LEU A 201 -2.73 2.43 2.40
CA LEU A 201 -2.37 1.26 3.21
C LEU A 201 -1.25 1.62 4.18
N ASP A 202 -1.48 1.41 5.48
CA ASP A 202 -0.44 1.50 6.51
C ASP A 202 0.30 0.15 6.65
N TYR A 203 1.49 0.19 7.24
CA TYR A 203 2.33 -0.99 7.50
C TYR A 203 2.74 -1.76 6.24
N LEU A 204 2.89 -1.06 5.11
CA LEU A 204 3.45 -1.66 3.91
C LEU A 204 4.88 -2.12 4.21
N ARG A 205 5.17 -3.37 3.83
CA ARG A 205 6.49 -3.96 4.00
C ARG A 205 7.49 -3.25 3.06
N PRO A 206 8.60 -2.72 3.61
CA PRO A 206 9.61 -2.05 2.80
C PRO A 206 10.11 -2.91 1.63
N VAL A 207 10.36 -2.27 0.49
CA VAL A 207 11.17 -2.87 -0.60
C VAL A 207 12.57 -2.28 -0.57
N PRO A 208 13.61 -3.06 -0.91
CA PRO A 208 14.94 -2.51 -1.10
C PRO A 208 14.88 -1.39 -2.16
N LEU A 209 15.44 -0.22 -1.84
CA LEU A 209 15.59 0.91 -2.78
C LEU A 209 16.86 0.75 -3.65
N THR A 210 17.31 -0.48 -3.88
CA THR A 210 18.53 -0.81 -4.61
C THR A 210 18.36 -0.62 -6.11
N VAL A 211 19.44 -0.21 -6.80
CA VAL A 211 19.46 0.00 -8.26
C VAL A 211 20.43 -0.99 -8.92
N PRO A 212 20.01 -1.74 -9.97
CA PRO A 212 18.64 -1.91 -10.45
C PRO A 212 17.84 -2.84 -9.53
N PRO A 213 16.57 -2.55 -9.24
CA PRO A 213 15.73 -3.48 -8.48
C PRO A 213 15.42 -4.72 -9.33
N THR A 214 15.38 -5.90 -8.71
CA THR A 214 14.88 -7.09 -9.42
C THR A 214 13.35 -7.05 -9.51
N PRO A 215 12.72 -7.52 -10.61
CA PRO A 215 11.28 -7.42 -10.82
C PRO A 215 10.44 -7.98 -9.66
N THR A 216 10.87 -9.09 -9.06
CA THR A 216 10.20 -9.75 -7.91
C THR A 216 10.32 -8.98 -6.59
N GLN A 217 11.17 -7.95 -6.53
CA GLN A 217 11.36 -7.08 -5.38
C GLN A 217 10.67 -5.72 -5.56
N MET A 218 10.15 -5.41 -6.75
CA MET A 218 9.48 -4.15 -7.01
C MET A 218 8.04 -4.19 -6.49
N LEU A 219 7.62 -3.10 -5.86
CA LEU A 219 6.22 -2.88 -5.46
C LEU A 219 5.30 -2.86 -6.69
N PHE A 220 5.80 -2.27 -7.78
CA PHE A 220 5.14 -2.20 -9.08
C PHE A 220 6.14 -2.66 -10.14
N ASP A 221 5.84 -3.76 -10.82
CA ASP A 221 6.62 -4.24 -11.96
C ASP A 221 5.84 -4.01 -13.25
N GLN A 222 6.28 -3.03 -14.02
CA GLN A 222 5.66 -2.63 -15.29
C GLN A 222 6.37 -3.28 -16.47
N SER A 223 5.62 -3.87 -17.40
CA SER A 223 6.14 -4.36 -18.67
C SER A 223 5.54 -3.52 -19.80
N ASP A 224 6.43 -2.90 -20.58
CA ASP A 224 6.06 -2.11 -21.76
C ASP A 224 6.47 -2.88 -23.04
N THR A 225 5.51 -3.12 -23.92
CA THR A 225 5.69 -3.81 -25.21
C THR A 225 5.16 -2.96 -26.37
N PRO A 226 5.94 -2.73 -27.45
CA PRO A 226 7.34 -3.12 -27.62
C PRO A 226 8.30 -2.35 -26.70
N THR A 227 9.46 -2.96 -26.42
CA THR A 227 10.52 -2.38 -25.59
C THR A 227 11.14 -1.13 -26.23
N THR A 228 11.11 -1.05 -27.56
CA THR A 228 11.37 0.19 -28.30
C THR A 228 10.13 1.07 -28.22
N PRO A 229 10.22 2.35 -27.84
CA PRO A 229 9.03 3.15 -27.62
C PRO A 229 8.20 3.26 -28.90
N PRO A 230 6.96 2.73 -28.96
CA PRO A 230 6.03 3.20 -29.97
C PRO A 230 5.84 4.70 -29.75
N THR A 231 5.50 5.45 -30.80
CA THR A 231 5.26 6.89 -30.67
C THR A 231 4.05 7.18 -29.78
N THR A 232 3.08 6.26 -29.73
CA THR A 232 1.81 6.36 -29.00
C THR A 232 1.53 5.09 -28.18
N GLU A 233 0.82 5.21 -27.06
CA GLU A 233 0.35 4.07 -26.27
C GLU A 233 -0.87 3.41 -26.92
N GLY A 234 -0.97 2.07 -26.87
CA GLY A 234 -2.06 1.32 -27.51
C GLY A 234 -2.57 0.17 -26.64
N PRO A 235 -3.73 -0.43 -26.98
CA PRO A 235 -4.27 -1.56 -26.22
C PRO A 235 -3.26 -2.71 -26.12
N GLY A 236 -3.03 -3.23 -24.91
CA GLY A 236 -2.11 -4.34 -24.66
C GLY A 236 -0.62 -3.98 -24.71
N THR A 237 -0.25 -2.71 -24.86
CA THR A 237 1.16 -2.30 -24.85
C THR A 237 1.76 -2.21 -23.46
N VAL A 238 0.93 -2.16 -22.41
CA VAL A 238 1.38 -2.03 -21.01
C VAL A 238 0.71 -3.09 -20.14
N SER A 239 1.49 -3.71 -19.27
CA SER A 239 0.99 -4.47 -18.12
C SER A 239 1.71 -4.04 -16.85
N VAL A 240 1.00 -4.10 -15.72
CA VAL A 240 1.57 -3.75 -14.42
C VAL A 240 1.23 -4.84 -13.42
N THR A 241 2.26 -5.38 -12.77
CA THR A 241 2.13 -6.30 -11.65
C THR A 241 2.29 -5.54 -10.35
N VAL A 242 1.25 -5.58 -9.51
CA VAL A 242 1.21 -4.94 -8.19
C VAL A 242 1.54 -5.98 -7.14
N ASN A 243 2.63 -5.78 -6.39
CA ASN A 243 3.18 -6.74 -5.41
C ASN A 243 3.14 -6.19 -3.97
N LEU A 244 2.02 -6.37 -3.27
CA LEU A 244 1.86 -5.85 -1.91
C LEU A 244 2.17 -6.87 -0.83
N ALA A 245 2.75 -6.39 0.27
CA ALA A 245 2.86 -7.15 1.52
C ALA A 245 2.80 -6.17 2.68
N ALA A 246 2.18 -6.58 3.78
CA ALA A 246 2.12 -5.80 5.01
C ALA A 246 2.88 -6.50 6.14
N GLU A 247 3.56 -5.70 6.97
CA GLU A 247 4.30 -6.14 8.15
C GLU A 247 4.17 -5.10 9.27
N GLN A 248 3.72 -5.55 10.43
CA GLN A 248 3.54 -4.70 11.61
C GLN A 248 4.28 -5.30 12.82
N ALA A 249 5.07 -4.50 13.51
CA ALA A 249 5.61 -4.84 14.82
C ALA A 249 4.49 -4.85 15.87
N SER A 250 4.32 -5.97 16.57
CA SER A 250 3.44 -6.10 17.72
C SER A 250 4.08 -5.46 18.95
N ARG A 251 3.27 -4.83 19.80
CA ARG A 251 3.69 -4.24 21.09
C ARG A 251 4.36 -5.23 22.05
N GLY A 252 4.27 -6.53 21.78
CA GLY A 252 4.93 -7.61 22.53
C GLY A 252 6.31 -8.04 21.99
N GLY A 253 6.89 -7.33 21.02
CA GLY A 253 8.24 -7.58 20.51
C GLY A 253 8.35 -8.57 19.34
N GLY A 254 7.22 -9.08 18.83
CA GLY A 254 7.18 -9.92 17.63
C GLY A 254 6.70 -9.16 16.39
N THR A 255 7.12 -9.56 15.20
CA THR A 255 6.56 -9.03 13.95
C THR A 255 5.41 -9.89 13.46
N VAL A 256 4.32 -9.23 13.06
CA VAL A 256 3.15 -9.81 12.46
C VAL A 256 3.26 -9.62 10.96
N ARG A 257 3.32 -10.73 10.22
CA ARG A 257 3.40 -10.75 8.77
C ARG A 257 2.17 -11.44 8.20
N VAL A 258 1.66 -10.89 7.11
CA VAL A 258 0.62 -11.55 6.33
C VAL A 258 1.24 -12.75 5.57
N PRO A 259 0.65 -13.96 5.66
CA PRO A 259 1.13 -15.14 4.92
C PRO A 259 1.08 -14.96 3.40
N PRO A 260 1.76 -15.83 2.62
CA PRO A 260 1.64 -15.85 1.17
C PRO A 260 0.23 -16.19 0.71
N ASP A 261 -0.10 -15.77 -0.50
CA ASP A 261 -1.05 -16.53 -1.30
C ASP A 261 -0.47 -17.93 -1.59
N PRO A 262 -1.10 -19.03 -1.15
CA PRO A 262 -0.62 -20.40 -1.38
C PRO A 262 -0.67 -20.81 -2.86
N THR A 263 -1.37 -20.07 -3.72
CA THR A 263 -1.52 -20.37 -5.15
C THR A 263 -0.42 -19.77 -6.02
N ASN A 264 0.37 -18.82 -5.49
CA ASN A 264 1.44 -18.15 -6.22
C ASN A 264 2.82 -18.72 -5.82
N SER A 265 3.18 -19.85 -6.43
CA SER A 265 4.42 -20.60 -6.19
C SER A 265 5.70 -19.90 -6.67
N ASN A 266 5.63 -18.73 -7.30
CA ASN A 266 6.79 -17.99 -7.80
C ASN A 266 7.53 -17.16 -6.73
N SER A 267 7.13 -17.24 -5.45
CA SER A 267 7.73 -16.45 -4.35
C SER A 267 8.81 -17.19 -3.54
N ALA A 268 9.34 -18.30 -4.05
CA ALA A 268 10.42 -19.05 -3.43
C ALA A 268 11.77 -18.32 -3.58
N GLY A 269 11.98 -17.27 -2.77
CA GLY A 269 13.30 -16.63 -2.67
C GLY A 269 13.34 -15.10 -2.67
N SER A 270 12.31 -14.40 -2.18
CA SER A 270 12.41 -13.00 -1.74
C SER A 270 11.07 -12.58 -1.18
N GLY A 271 10.84 -12.85 0.11
CA GLY A 271 9.75 -12.29 0.89
C GLY A 271 8.38 -12.18 0.20
N THR A 272 7.63 -13.27 0.18
CA THR A 272 6.16 -13.37 0.13
C THR A 272 5.35 -12.08 -0.07
N ARG A 273 4.67 -11.92 -1.22
CA ARG A 273 3.79 -10.79 -1.58
C ARG A 273 2.50 -11.29 -2.26
N TYR A 274 1.43 -10.51 -2.16
CA TYR A 274 0.22 -10.65 -2.98
C TYR A 274 0.45 -9.94 -4.31
N SER A 275 0.36 -10.70 -5.40
CA SER A 275 0.66 -10.22 -6.75
C SER A 275 -0.58 -10.29 -7.63
N VAL A 276 -0.90 -9.18 -8.29
CA VAL A 276 -1.95 -9.12 -9.32
C VAL A 276 -1.39 -8.38 -10.51
N THR A 277 -1.48 -9.01 -11.69
CA THR A 277 -1.12 -8.38 -12.97
C THR A 277 -2.36 -7.77 -13.60
N VAL A 278 -2.24 -6.52 -14.02
CA VAL A 278 -3.32 -5.73 -14.64
C VAL A 278 -2.90 -5.35 -16.05
N TYR A 279 -3.85 -5.50 -16.96
CA TYR A 279 -3.78 -4.98 -18.33
C TYR A 279 -4.83 -3.85 -18.42
N PRO A 280 -4.40 -2.57 -18.42
CA PRO A 280 -5.32 -1.46 -18.56
C PRO A 280 -6.13 -1.55 -19.86
N ARG A 281 -7.45 -1.34 -19.77
CA ARG A 281 -8.39 -1.61 -20.86
C ARG A 281 -8.59 -0.44 -21.82
N ASN A 282 -8.37 0.78 -21.34
CA ASN A 282 -8.74 2.01 -22.05
C ASN A 282 -7.56 2.71 -22.71
N ILE A 283 -6.41 2.04 -22.80
CA ILE A 283 -5.18 2.59 -23.37
C ILE A 283 -5.37 2.87 -24.86
N GLY A 284 -5.10 4.11 -25.26
CA GLY A 284 -5.25 4.55 -26.65
C GLY A 284 -6.69 4.66 -27.16
N THR A 285 -7.67 4.13 -26.43
CA THR A 285 -9.11 4.23 -26.72
C THR A 285 -9.90 4.42 -25.43
N PRO A 286 -10.25 5.66 -25.02
CA PRO A 286 -11.06 5.88 -23.84
C PRO A 286 -12.44 5.23 -24.04
N GLN A 287 -12.72 4.15 -23.28
CA GLN A 287 -14.07 3.59 -23.15
C GLN A 287 -14.68 4.06 -21.82
N LEU A 288 -16.01 4.14 -21.76
CA LEU A 288 -16.74 4.59 -20.58
C LEU A 288 -16.71 3.53 -19.46
N ASP A 289 -16.58 3.99 -18.21
CA ASP A 289 -16.97 3.21 -17.03
C ASP A 289 -18.51 3.31 -16.91
N ASN A 290 -19.24 2.25 -17.28
CA ASN A 290 -20.68 2.12 -17.02
C ASN A 290 -20.95 1.68 -15.58
#